data_AF-A0AAW7Y857-F1
#
_entry.id   AF-A0AAW7Y857-F1
#
_cell.length_a   1.000
_cell.length_b   1.000
_cell.length_c   1.000
_cell.angle_alpha   90.00
_cell.angle_beta   90.00
_cell.angle_gamma   90.00
#
_symmetry.space_group_name_H-M   'P 1'
#
loop_
_entity.id
_entity.type
_entity.pdbx_description
1 polymer ?
#
loop_
_entity_poly.entity_id
_entity_poly.type
_entity_poly.pdbx_seq_one_letter_code
_entity_poly.pdbx_strand_id
1 'polypeptide(L)'
;MKRQGYVQLFARLLVLGLALFSSTSSYAYSYAAAGKEPVIDGREAILTALNQQDFVAVQRAVDGLTDEFTYLQKEHQVDLFTPMQAAVAAKDAAKVEAVMDRAVVEEIIRRLDGAGKNLSDYQVAKVLVVKSKLFLDLITPKLDDVHRQQADLAIQGTLESIGNPGVFGVGQAPADPQAFKQQSQLLIDAISTLHQ
;
A
#
# COMPACT_ATOMS: atom_id res chain seq x y z
N MET A 1 -58.71 -0.84 23.83
CA MET A 1 -57.71 -1.75 23.24
C MET A 1 -56.84 -1.18 22.10
N LYS A 2 -57.18 -0.06 21.42
CA LYS A 2 -56.35 0.44 20.28
C LYS A 2 -55.06 1.20 20.67
N ARG A 3 -54.98 1.79 21.87
CA ARG A 3 -53.80 2.59 22.31
C ARG A 3 -52.51 1.77 22.51
N GLN A 4 -52.62 0.52 22.96
CA GLN A 4 -51.47 -0.36 23.21
C GLN A 4 -50.74 -0.77 21.92
N GLY A 5 -51.48 -0.95 20.81
CA GLY A 5 -50.90 -1.31 19.52
C GLY A 5 -50.02 -0.20 18.93
N TYR A 6 -50.44 1.06 19.07
CA TYR A 6 -49.63 2.20 18.59
C TYR A 6 -48.34 2.38 19.38
N VAL A 7 -48.35 2.17 20.70
CA VAL A 7 -47.14 2.26 21.55
C VAL A 7 -46.14 1.16 21.18
N GLN A 8 -46.60 -0.06 20.93
CA GLN A 8 -45.72 -1.16 20.50
C GLN A 8 -45.18 -0.97 19.08
N LEU A 9 -45.98 -0.43 18.16
CA LEU A 9 -45.54 -0.11 16.80
C LEU A 9 -44.50 1.02 16.81
N PHE A 10 -44.73 2.05 17.63
CA PHE A 10 -43.80 3.17 17.78
C PHE A 10 -42.49 2.73 18.43
N ALA A 11 -42.55 1.88 19.46
CA ALA A 11 -41.36 1.31 20.08
C ALA A 11 -40.54 0.45 19.10
N ARG A 12 -41.19 -0.34 18.24
CA ARG A 12 -40.50 -1.13 17.20
C ARG A 12 -39.86 -0.24 16.14
N LEU A 13 -40.53 0.83 15.71
CA LEU A 13 -39.98 1.80 14.76
C LEU A 13 -38.81 2.60 15.36
N LEU A 14 -38.88 2.92 16.67
CA LEU A 14 -37.80 3.59 17.38
C LEU A 14 -36.56 2.70 17.50
N VAL A 15 -36.73 1.42 17.82
CA VAL A 15 -35.63 0.43 17.88
C VAL A 15 -35.02 0.21 16.49
N LEU A 16 -35.85 0.14 15.43
CA LEU A 16 -35.36 0.04 14.05
C LEU A 16 -34.61 1.33 13.62
N GLY A 17 -35.08 2.49 14.07
CA GLY A 17 -34.44 3.78 13.81
C GLY A 17 -33.08 3.91 14.49
N LEU A 18 -32.95 3.48 15.76
CA LEU A 18 -31.67 3.48 16.46
C LEU A 18 -30.63 2.54 15.84
N ALA A 19 -31.06 1.41 15.26
CA ALA A 19 -30.15 0.48 14.59
C ALA A 19 -29.52 1.05 13.30
N LEU A 20 -30.16 2.02 12.64
CA LEU A 20 -29.65 2.68 11.43
C LEU A 20 -28.58 3.75 11.73
N PHE A 21 -28.54 4.28 12.95
CA PHE A 21 -27.50 5.23 13.38
C PHE A 21 -26.20 4.55 13.80
N SER A 22 -26.20 3.22 13.95
CA SER A 22 -24.99 2.41 14.15
C SER A 22 -24.24 2.14 12.84
N SER A 23 -24.32 3.06 11.88
CA SER A 23 -23.40 3.09 10.76
C SER A 23 -22.06 3.59 11.33
N THR A 24 -21.28 2.70 11.92
CA THR A 24 -19.88 2.97 12.18
C THR A 24 -19.30 3.45 10.86
N SER A 25 -18.85 4.70 10.81
CA SER A 25 -18.05 5.21 9.71
C SER A 25 -16.91 4.22 9.54
N SER A 26 -16.99 3.34 8.54
CA SER A 26 -15.79 2.71 8.04
C SER A 26 -14.98 3.90 7.56
N TYR A 27 -13.95 4.27 8.32
CA TYR A 27 -12.82 4.96 7.75
C TYR A 27 -12.23 3.96 6.77
N ALA A 28 -12.86 3.83 5.59
CA ALA A 28 -12.17 3.37 4.43
C ALA A 28 -11.01 4.37 4.34
N TYR A 29 -9.85 3.94 4.82
CA TYR A 29 -8.59 4.64 4.63
C TYR A 29 -8.61 5.08 3.18
N SER A 30 -8.73 6.38 2.96
CA SER A 30 -8.97 6.91 1.62
C SER A 30 -7.64 6.92 0.89
N TYR A 31 -7.17 5.72 0.51
CA TYR A 31 -6.11 5.53 -0.49
C TYR A 31 -6.54 6.04 -1.88
N ALA A 32 -7.83 6.40 -2.00
CA ALA A 32 -8.43 7.06 -3.17
C ALA A 32 -8.20 8.57 -3.19
N ALA A 33 -7.64 9.19 -2.14
CA ALA A 33 -7.22 10.59 -2.21
C ALA A 33 -6.09 10.72 -3.24
N ALA A 34 -6.41 11.33 -4.38
CA ALA A 34 -5.46 11.59 -5.45
C ALA A 34 -4.30 12.47 -4.93
N GLY A 35 -3.10 11.89 -4.84
CA GLY A 35 -1.85 12.65 -4.81
C GLY A 35 -0.95 12.48 -3.58
N LYS A 36 -1.41 11.90 -2.46
CA LYS A 36 -0.52 11.64 -1.31
C LYS A 36 -0.16 10.16 -1.23
N GLU A 37 1.13 9.88 -1.07
CA GLU A 37 1.67 8.55 -0.80
C GLU A 37 2.46 8.65 0.52
N PRO A 38 1.82 8.41 1.68
CA PRO A 38 2.40 8.73 2.99
C PRO A 38 3.78 8.12 3.24
N VAL A 39 4.03 6.90 2.76
CA VAL A 39 5.34 6.26 2.88
C VAL A 39 6.41 6.98 2.05
N ILE A 40 6.06 7.55 0.89
CA ILE A 40 6.98 8.36 0.07
C ILE A 40 7.31 9.66 0.80
N ASP A 41 6.29 10.40 1.23
CA ASP A 41 6.43 11.67 1.94
C ASP A 41 7.23 11.49 3.25
N GLY A 42 6.91 10.43 4.00
CA GLY A 42 7.60 10.07 5.24
C GLY A 42 9.05 9.67 5.01
N ARG A 43 9.34 8.91 3.94
CA ARG A 43 10.73 8.56 3.56
C ARG A 43 11.54 9.81 3.24
N GLU A 44 10.99 10.74 2.47
CA GLU A 44 11.66 12.02 2.15
C GLU A 44 11.96 12.81 3.44
N ALA A 45 10.99 12.92 4.34
CA ALA A 45 11.17 13.61 5.62
C ALA A 45 12.24 12.94 6.49
N ILE A 46 12.22 11.61 6.60
CA ILE A 46 13.22 10.83 7.35
C ILE A 46 14.62 11.03 6.78
N LEU A 47 14.81 10.85 5.47
CA LEU A 47 16.13 10.99 4.85
C LEU A 47 16.66 12.43 4.95
N THR A 48 15.79 13.43 4.83
CA THR A 48 16.16 14.83 5.04
C THR A 48 16.64 15.08 6.47
N ALA A 49 15.94 14.53 7.46
CA ALA A 49 16.32 14.64 8.87
C ALA A 49 17.62 13.87 9.19
N LEU A 50 17.82 12.69 8.58
CA LEU A 50 19.06 11.91 8.71
C LEU A 50 20.27 12.67 8.16
N ASN A 51 20.13 13.32 7.00
CA ASN A 51 21.18 14.17 6.42
C ASN A 51 21.57 15.34 7.34
N GLN A 52 20.63 15.82 8.16
CA GLN A 52 20.85 16.86 9.17
C GLN A 52 21.29 16.30 10.53
N GLN A 53 21.37 14.98 10.67
CA GLN A 53 21.62 14.26 11.93
C GLN A 53 20.61 14.60 13.05
N ASP A 54 19.40 15.06 12.68
CA ASP A 54 18.34 15.42 13.62
C ASP A 54 17.43 14.22 13.90
N PHE A 55 17.84 13.39 14.87
CA PHE A 55 17.04 12.23 15.27
C PHE A 55 15.72 12.58 15.97
N VAL A 56 15.54 13.81 16.42
CA VAL A 56 14.23 14.26 16.93
C VAL A 56 13.28 14.47 15.76
N ALA A 57 13.75 15.07 14.66
CA ALA A 57 12.98 15.18 13.42
C ALA A 57 12.74 13.82 12.76
N VAL A 58 13.72 12.90 12.80
CA VAL A 58 13.51 11.50 12.35
C VAL A 58 12.37 10.85 13.12
N GLN A 59 12.38 10.93 14.46
CA GLN A 59 11.30 10.34 15.27
C GLN A 59 9.94 10.92 14.91
N ARG A 60 9.82 12.25 14.76
CA ARG A 60 8.55 12.88 14.38
C ARG A 60 8.06 12.40 13.00
N ALA A 61 8.96 12.20 12.04
CA ALA A 61 8.60 11.70 10.73
C ALA A 61 8.18 10.22 10.78
N VAL A 62 8.86 9.40 11.59
CA VAL A 62 8.47 7.99 11.85
C VAL A 62 7.10 7.91 12.52
N ASP A 63 6.81 8.78 13.49
CA ASP A 63 5.51 8.80 14.16
C ASP A 63 4.37 9.09 13.17
N GLY A 64 4.66 9.87 12.12
CA GLY A 64 3.74 10.15 11.01
C GLY A 64 3.44 8.95 10.09
N LEU A 65 4.18 7.84 10.22
CA LEU A 65 3.98 6.59 9.45
C LEU A 65 3.28 5.50 10.28
N THR A 66 2.74 5.87 11.45
CA THR A 66 2.17 4.90 12.39
C THR A 66 1.05 4.07 11.76
N ASP A 67 0.21 4.72 10.97
CA ASP A 67 -0.96 4.12 10.35
C ASP A 67 -0.57 3.11 9.25
N GLU A 68 0.44 3.47 8.46
CA GLU A 68 1.00 2.68 7.37
C GLU A 68 1.69 1.43 7.90
N PHE A 69 2.52 1.58 8.94
CA PHE A 69 3.18 0.44 9.57
C PHE A 69 2.17 -0.46 10.29
N THR A 70 1.13 0.12 10.89
CA THR A 70 0.04 -0.67 11.51
C THR A 70 -0.73 -1.46 10.46
N TYR A 71 -1.01 -0.86 9.31
CA TYR A 71 -1.66 -1.52 8.19
C TYR A 71 -0.83 -2.71 7.68
N LEU A 72 0.46 -2.48 7.40
CA LEU A 72 1.37 -3.54 6.95
C LEU A 72 1.49 -4.68 7.97
N GLN A 73 1.53 -4.37 9.26
CA GLN A 73 1.55 -5.38 10.31
C GLN A 73 0.27 -6.22 10.34
N LYS A 74 -0.91 -5.58 10.22
CA LYS A 74 -2.20 -6.27 10.34
C LYS A 74 -2.57 -7.06 9.10
N GLU A 75 -2.42 -6.46 7.93
CA GLU A 75 -2.90 -7.02 6.65
C GLU A 75 -1.84 -7.86 5.95
N HIS A 76 -0.55 -7.55 6.16
CA HIS A 76 0.57 -8.21 5.49
C HIS A 76 1.53 -8.93 6.44
N GLN A 77 1.29 -8.88 7.75
CA GLN A 77 2.11 -9.55 8.78
C GLN A 77 3.57 -9.08 8.82
N VAL A 78 3.81 -7.81 8.49
CA VAL A 78 5.16 -7.22 8.46
C VAL A 78 5.36 -6.19 9.57
N ASP A 79 6.29 -6.49 10.48
CA ASP A 79 6.69 -5.57 11.55
C ASP A 79 7.81 -4.64 11.11
N LEU A 80 7.46 -3.36 10.92
CA LEU A 80 8.42 -2.29 10.66
C LEU A 80 8.63 -1.39 11.89
N PHE A 81 7.69 -1.39 12.85
CA PHE A 81 7.77 -0.52 14.02
C PHE A 81 8.93 -0.91 14.92
N THR A 82 9.02 -2.19 15.27
CA THR A 82 10.05 -2.68 16.20
C THR A 82 11.47 -2.37 15.69
N PRO A 83 11.85 -2.73 14.45
CA PRO A 83 13.19 -2.40 13.95
C PRO A 83 13.39 -0.90 13.74
N MET A 84 12.36 -0.13 13.33
CA MET A 84 12.47 1.32 13.19
C MET A 84 12.77 2.01 14.52
N GLN A 85 11.98 1.71 15.55
CA GLN A 85 12.13 2.32 16.88
C GLN A 85 13.50 1.96 17.50
N ALA A 86 13.96 0.72 17.32
CA ALA A 86 15.29 0.31 17.75
C ALA A 86 16.40 1.11 17.03
N ALA A 87 16.28 1.30 15.72
CA ALA A 87 17.24 2.07 14.92
C ALA A 87 17.27 3.56 15.31
N VAL A 88 16.11 4.19 15.49
CA VAL A 88 16.01 5.60 15.91
C VAL A 88 16.58 5.79 17.32
N ALA A 89 16.25 4.91 18.27
CA ALA A 89 16.78 4.97 19.64
C ALA A 89 18.31 4.80 19.68
N ALA A 90 18.85 3.93 18.83
CA ALA A 90 20.28 3.71 18.68
C ALA A 90 21.00 4.82 17.87
N LYS A 91 20.23 5.77 17.29
CA LYS A 91 20.73 6.77 16.34
C LYS A 91 21.47 6.16 15.14
N ASP A 92 21.00 5.01 14.69
CA ASP A 92 21.60 4.23 13.61
C ASP A 92 20.98 4.63 12.26
N ALA A 93 21.56 5.64 11.61
CA ALA A 93 21.04 6.20 10.36
C ALA A 93 20.91 5.15 9.25
N ALA A 94 21.89 4.25 9.13
CA ALA A 94 21.88 3.20 8.12
C ALA A 94 20.73 2.21 8.36
N LYS A 95 20.46 1.84 9.61
CA LYS A 95 19.31 0.98 9.93
C LYS A 95 17.97 1.69 9.75
N VAL A 96 17.86 2.97 10.07
CA VAL A 96 16.63 3.75 9.79
C VAL A 96 16.34 3.73 8.28
N GLU A 97 17.36 3.99 7.46
CA GLU A 97 17.24 3.95 6.01
C GLU A 97 16.88 2.55 5.48
N ALA A 98 17.52 1.49 6.00
CA ALA A 98 17.22 0.11 5.63
C ALA A 98 15.77 -0.29 5.96
N VAL A 99 15.25 0.12 7.12
CA VAL A 99 13.83 -0.14 7.46
C VAL A 99 12.89 0.62 6.52
N MET A 100 13.27 1.83 6.09
CA MET A 100 12.49 2.57 5.08
C MET A 100 12.55 1.95 3.68
N ASP A 101 13.69 1.40 3.28
CA ASP A 101 13.77 0.65 2.01
C ASP A 101 12.89 -0.59 2.06
N ARG A 102 12.88 -1.31 3.18
CA ARG A 102 11.95 -2.41 3.40
C ARG A 102 10.50 -1.93 3.33
N ALA A 103 10.14 -0.81 3.96
CA ALA A 103 8.79 -0.24 3.85
C ALA A 103 8.38 0.00 2.39
N VAL A 104 9.29 0.52 1.56
CA VAL A 104 9.04 0.72 0.12
C VAL A 104 8.82 -0.61 -0.61
N VAL A 105 9.61 -1.64 -0.31
CA VAL A 105 9.43 -2.99 -0.89
C VAL A 105 8.07 -3.58 -0.51
N GLU A 106 7.67 -3.47 0.76
CA GLU A 106 6.37 -3.99 1.22
C GLU A 106 5.19 -3.24 0.59
N GLU A 107 5.34 -1.94 0.37
CA GLU A 107 4.39 -1.12 -0.37
C GLU A 107 4.23 -1.57 -1.83
N ILE A 108 5.30 -2.05 -2.49
CA ILE A 108 5.24 -2.67 -3.81
C ILE A 108 4.48 -3.99 -3.73
N ILE A 109 4.87 -4.89 -2.81
CA ILE A 109 4.29 -6.23 -2.64
C ILE A 109 2.78 -6.14 -2.41
N ARG A 110 2.32 -5.30 -1.46
CA ARG A 110 0.89 -5.18 -1.16
C ARG A 110 0.07 -4.68 -2.34
N ARG A 111 0.63 -3.79 -3.16
CA ARG A 111 -0.06 -3.23 -4.33
C ARG A 111 -0.14 -4.26 -5.46
N LEU A 112 0.89 -5.08 -5.65
CA LEU A 112 0.85 -6.21 -6.58
C LEU A 112 -0.19 -7.26 -6.15
N ASP A 113 -0.26 -7.59 -4.86
CA ASP A 113 -1.30 -8.47 -4.30
C ASP A 113 -2.71 -7.87 -4.52
N GLY A 114 -2.88 -6.58 -4.23
CA GLY A 114 -4.12 -5.86 -4.50
C GLY A 114 -4.50 -5.86 -5.99
N ALA A 115 -3.54 -5.64 -6.89
CA ALA A 115 -3.77 -5.67 -8.33
C ALA A 115 -4.19 -7.07 -8.80
N GLY A 116 -3.51 -8.11 -8.31
CA GLY A 116 -3.84 -9.50 -8.60
C GLY A 116 -5.26 -9.89 -8.17
N LYS A 117 -5.73 -9.37 -7.03
CA LYS A 117 -7.10 -9.57 -6.55
C LYS A 117 -8.15 -8.82 -7.39
N ASN A 118 -7.75 -7.83 -8.17
CA ASN A 118 -8.63 -6.95 -8.94
C ASN A 118 -8.39 -7.04 -10.46
N LEU A 119 -7.84 -8.15 -10.99
CA LEU A 119 -7.57 -8.29 -12.43
C LEU A 119 -8.83 -8.21 -13.32
N SER A 120 -10.02 -8.42 -12.76
CA SER A 120 -11.29 -8.21 -13.46
C SER A 120 -11.67 -6.72 -13.61
N ASP A 121 -11.06 -5.84 -12.82
CA ASP A 121 -11.19 -4.38 -12.92
C ASP A 121 -9.86 -3.78 -13.39
N TYR A 122 -9.76 -3.59 -14.71
CA TYR A 122 -8.56 -3.06 -15.35
C TYR A 122 -8.08 -1.75 -14.72
N GLN A 123 -8.97 -0.83 -14.35
CA GLN A 123 -8.56 0.48 -13.85
C GLN A 123 -7.98 0.36 -12.45
N VAL A 124 -8.59 -0.44 -11.58
CA VAL A 124 -8.08 -0.69 -10.24
C VAL A 124 -6.73 -1.40 -10.30
N ALA A 125 -6.61 -2.49 -11.07
CA ALA A 125 -5.35 -3.22 -11.23
C ALA A 125 -4.25 -2.32 -11.81
N LYS A 126 -4.54 -1.54 -12.85
CA LYS A 126 -3.60 -0.60 -13.46
C LYS A 126 -3.08 0.43 -12.47
N VAL A 127 -3.97 1.10 -11.74
CA VAL A 127 -3.58 2.13 -10.78
C VAL A 127 -2.65 1.55 -9.72
N LEU A 128 -2.94 0.35 -9.23
CA LEU A 128 -2.10 -0.33 -8.23
C LEU A 128 -0.71 -0.65 -8.79
N VAL A 129 -0.60 -1.20 -10.01
CA VAL A 129 0.70 -1.51 -10.64
C VAL A 129 1.48 -0.22 -10.95
N VAL A 130 0.82 0.83 -11.44
CA VAL A 130 1.48 2.14 -11.69
C VAL A 130 2.00 2.74 -10.38
N LYS A 131 1.24 2.63 -9.29
CA LYS A 131 1.73 3.03 -7.96
C LYS A 131 2.89 2.15 -7.49
N SER A 132 2.86 0.83 -7.71
CA SER A 132 4.04 -0.02 -7.44
C SER A 132 5.28 0.46 -8.18
N LYS A 133 5.14 0.88 -9.44
CA LYS A 133 6.26 1.47 -10.20
C LYS A 133 6.81 2.75 -9.54
N LEU A 134 5.94 3.63 -9.05
CA LEU A 134 6.37 4.84 -8.35
C LEU A 134 7.24 4.51 -7.12
N PHE A 135 6.88 3.48 -6.37
CA PHE A 135 7.68 3.00 -5.24
C PHE A 135 8.98 2.34 -5.69
N LEU A 136 8.94 1.53 -6.76
CA LEU A 136 10.13 0.91 -7.34
C LEU A 136 11.17 1.97 -7.70
N ASP A 137 10.76 3.05 -8.36
CA ASP A 137 11.64 4.14 -8.78
C ASP A 137 12.45 4.77 -7.60
N LEU A 138 11.95 4.68 -6.36
CA LEU A 138 12.64 5.18 -5.16
C LEU A 138 13.82 4.29 -4.72
N ILE A 139 13.74 2.99 -4.97
CA ILE A 139 14.75 2.00 -4.58
C ILE A 139 15.62 1.57 -5.76
N THR A 140 15.20 1.83 -6.99
CA THR A 140 15.97 1.54 -8.21
C THR A 140 17.42 2.04 -8.14
N PRO A 141 17.74 3.25 -7.63
CA PRO A 141 19.13 3.71 -7.50
C PRO A 141 20.03 2.82 -6.62
N LYS A 142 19.45 2.00 -5.73
CA LYS A 142 20.16 1.10 -4.83
C LYS A 142 20.37 -0.30 -5.41
N LEU A 143 19.70 -0.62 -6.50
CA LEU A 143 19.86 -1.90 -7.20
C LEU A 143 21.08 -1.84 -8.13
N ASP A 144 21.78 -2.96 -8.23
CA ASP A 144 22.75 -3.17 -9.30
C ASP A 144 22.07 -3.25 -10.68
N ASP A 145 22.85 -3.18 -11.74
CA ASP A 145 22.34 -3.11 -13.11
C ASP A 145 21.49 -4.32 -13.50
N VAL A 146 21.83 -5.51 -13.00
CA VAL A 146 21.12 -6.75 -13.32
C VAL A 146 19.74 -6.74 -12.67
N HIS A 147 19.68 -6.49 -11.36
CA HIS A 147 18.43 -6.44 -10.61
C HIS A 147 17.55 -5.28 -11.06
N ARG A 148 18.14 -4.13 -11.40
CA ARG A 148 17.43 -2.99 -12.00
C ARG A 148 16.75 -3.38 -13.30
N GLN A 149 17.48 -3.97 -14.25
CA GLN A 149 16.91 -4.38 -15.53
C GLN A 149 15.81 -5.43 -15.35
N GLN A 150 16.01 -6.39 -14.44
CA GLN A 150 14.99 -7.39 -14.11
C GLN A 150 13.73 -6.74 -13.53
N ALA A 151 13.87 -5.81 -12.59
CA ALA A 151 12.74 -5.11 -11.99
C ALA A 151 11.97 -4.27 -13.02
N ASP A 152 12.66 -3.56 -13.91
CA ASP A 152 12.05 -2.76 -14.98
C ASP A 152 11.24 -3.62 -15.96
N LEU A 153 11.81 -4.75 -16.39
CA LEU A 153 11.11 -5.69 -17.28
C LEU A 153 9.93 -6.34 -16.57
N ALA A 154 10.08 -6.72 -15.30
CA ALA A 154 9.05 -7.40 -14.53
C ALA A 154 7.86 -6.47 -14.20
N ILE A 155 8.10 -5.21 -13.84
CA ILE A 155 7.01 -4.24 -13.62
C ILE A 155 6.28 -3.95 -14.94
N GLN A 156 6.99 -3.89 -16.08
CA GLN A 156 6.36 -3.75 -17.39
C GLN A 156 5.50 -4.98 -17.73
N GLY A 157 6.02 -6.20 -17.56
CA GLY A 157 5.25 -7.42 -17.79
C GLY A 157 4.03 -7.54 -16.87
N THR A 158 4.14 -7.05 -15.63
CA THR A 158 3.02 -6.96 -14.69
C THR A 158 1.94 -6.01 -15.23
N LEU A 159 2.34 -4.85 -15.78
CA LEU A 159 1.41 -3.89 -16.39
C LEU A 159 0.83 -4.38 -17.72
N GLU A 160 1.50 -5.25 -18.45
CA GLU A 160 0.96 -5.82 -19.69
C GLU A 160 -0.06 -6.94 -19.38
N SER A 161 0.22 -7.75 -18.36
CA SER A 161 -0.62 -8.89 -17.97
C SER A 161 -1.97 -8.53 -17.35
N ILE A 162 -2.19 -7.28 -16.90
CA ILE A 162 -3.54 -6.83 -16.51
C ILE A 162 -4.50 -6.72 -17.70
N GLY A 163 -3.99 -6.81 -18.94
CA GLY A 163 -4.76 -6.68 -20.17
C GLY A 163 -5.05 -5.22 -20.57
N ASN A 164 -6.02 -5.04 -21.46
CA ASN A 164 -6.47 -3.75 -21.94
C ASN A 164 -7.94 -3.85 -22.38
N PRO A 165 -8.89 -3.07 -21.85
CA PRO A 165 -10.29 -3.13 -22.26
C PRO A 165 -10.52 -2.64 -23.70
N GLY A 166 -9.56 -1.91 -24.29
CA GLY A 166 -9.71 -1.28 -25.59
C GLY A 166 -10.64 -0.07 -25.57
N VAL A 167 -10.61 0.74 -26.62
CA VAL A 167 -11.56 1.85 -26.77
C VAL A 167 -12.82 1.29 -27.44
N PHE A 168 -13.93 1.26 -26.70
CA PHE A 168 -15.17 0.59 -27.13
C PHE A 168 -14.98 -0.89 -27.51
N GLY A 169 -14.03 -1.59 -26.86
CA GLY A 169 -13.70 -2.99 -27.14
C GLY A 169 -12.78 -3.22 -28.34
N VAL A 170 -12.44 -2.18 -29.11
CA VAL A 170 -11.43 -2.29 -30.17
C VAL A 170 -10.04 -2.35 -29.54
N GLY A 171 -9.28 -3.38 -29.88
CA GLY A 171 -7.93 -3.62 -29.32
C GLY A 171 -7.94 -4.23 -27.92
N GLN A 172 -9.05 -4.88 -27.52
CA GLN A 172 -9.14 -5.55 -26.24
C GLN A 172 -8.12 -6.68 -26.11
N ALA A 173 -7.43 -6.70 -24.98
CA ALA A 173 -6.62 -7.83 -24.51
C ALA A 173 -7.16 -8.26 -23.14
N PRO A 174 -7.54 -9.54 -22.95
CA PRO A 174 -7.94 -10.02 -21.64
C PRO A 174 -6.75 -9.99 -20.67
N ALA A 175 -7.04 -9.89 -19.37
CA ALA A 175 -6.03 -10.10 -18.34
C ALA A 175 -5.50 -11.54 -18.40
N ASP A 176 -4.21 -11.70 -18.09
CA ASP A 176 -3.54 -12.99 -17.93
C ASP A 176 -3.08 -13.16 -16.47
N PRO A 177 -3.87 -13.85 -15.62
CA PRO A 177 -3.54 -14.05 -14.22
C PRO A 177 -2.25 -14.85 -13.99
N GLN A 178 -1.88 -15.75 -14.91
CA GLN A 178 -0.66 -16.55 -14.77
C GLN A 178 0.56 -15.68 -15.06
N ALA A 179 0.54 -14.95 -16.16
CA ALA A 179 1.59 -13.99 -16.49
C ALA A 179 1.71 -12.92 -15.39
N PHE A 180 0.60 -12.40 -14.87
CA PHE A 180 0.60 -11.42 -13.79
C PHE A 180 1.31 -11.95 -12.55
N LYS A 181 0.97 -13.17 -12.12
CA LYS A 181 1.60 -13.79 -10.95
C LYS A 181 3.09 -14.02 -11.19
N GLN A 182 3.47 -14.51 -12.37
CA GLN A 182 4.87 -14.77 -12.71
C GLN A 182 5.69 -13.47 -12.72
N GLN A 183 5.20 -12.43 -13.38
CA GLN A 183 5.89 -11.14 -13.48
C GLN A 183 5.96 -10.42 -12.12
N SER A 184 4.89 -10.50 -11.32
CA SER A 184 4.91 -10.00 -9.94
C SER A 184 5.98 -10.69 -9.11
N GLN A 185 6.12 -12.02 -9.22
CA GLN A 185 7.15 -12.75 -8.48
C GLN A 185 8.56 -12.38 -8.96
N LEU A 186 8.78 -12.27 -10.27
CA LEU A 186 10.08 -11.84 -10.82
C LEU A 186 10.46 -10.45 -10.31
N LEU A 187 9.50 -9.53 -10.21
CA LEU A 187 9.73 -8.21 -9.64
C LEU A 187 10.12 -8.29 -8.16
N ILE A 188 9.39 -9.09 -7.37
CA ILE A 188 9.68 -9.28 -5.94
C ILE A 188 11.08 -9.88 -5.75
N ASP A 189 11.43 -10.90 -6.54
CA ASP A 189 12.75 -11.53 -6.47
C ASP A 189 13.86 -10.52 -6.81
N ALA A 190 13.66 -9.68 -7.84
CA ALA A 190 14.63 -8.66 -8.25
C ALA A 190 14.90 -7.60 -7.18
N ILE A 191 13.89 -7.24 -6.36
CA ILE A 191 14.02 -6.23 -5.31
C ILE A 191 14.30 -6.81 -3.92
N SER A 192 14.24 -8.14 -3.76
CA SER A 192 14.43 -8.84 -2.48
C SER A 192 15.82 -8.67 -1.86
N THR A 193 16.81 -8.22 -2.65
CA THR A 193 18.15 -7.87 -2.16
C THR A 193 18.14 -6.74 -1.13
N LEU A 194 17.08 -5.91 -1.11
CA LEU A 194 16.87 -4.81 -0.16
C LEU A 194 15.96 -5.20 1.02
N HIS A 195 15.53 -6.46 1.10
CA HIS A 195 14.54 -6.97 2.06
C HIS A 195 15.16 -7.71 3.27
N GLN A 196 16.49 -7.86 3.31
CA GLN A 196 17.21 -8.65 4.33
C GLN A 196 17.34 -7.97 5.69
#